data_AF-A0A2N6NA40-F1
#
_entry.id   AF-A0A2N6NA40-F1
#
_cell.length_a   1.000
_cell.length_b   1.000
_cell.length_c   1.000
_cell.angle_alpha   90.00
_cell.angle_beta   90.00
_cell.angle_gamma   90.00
#
_symmetry.space_group_name_H-M   'P 1'
#
loop_
_entity.id
_entity.type
_entity.pdbx_description
1 polymer ?
#
loop_
_entity_poly.entity_id
_entity_poly.type
_entity_poly.pdbx_seq_one_letter_code
_entity_poly.pdbx_strand_id
1 'polypeptide(L)'
;MVDAKSRKKPSTGYQTITNAFNLDLSVPREQAIANHIIKKFDKNVFQRLVVESFREPENERLRDIFKYLNPLVASADAHISHDTVRKRAVTEFEKHEEKVIKVLKYAP
;
A
#
# COMPACT_ATOMS: atom_id res chain seq x y z
N MET A 1 21.23 26.11 -30.06
CA MET A 1 20.23 25.04 -29.91
C MET A 1 20.79 24.08 -28.86
N VAL A 2 20.30 24.16 -27.61
CA VAL A 2 20.81 23.35 -26.50
C VAL A 2 19.81 22.22 -26.25
N ASP A 3 20.22 20.99 -26.53
CA ASP A 3 19.39 19.81 -26.28
C ASP A 3 19.24 19.61 -24.77
N ALA A 4 18.07 19.99 -24.24
CA ALA A 4 17.67 19.66 -22.90
C ALA A 4 17.43 18.15 -22.80
N LYS A 5 18.46 17.42 -22.39
CA LYS A 5 18.38 16.00 -22.05
C LYS A 5 17.37 15.84 -20.90
N SER A 6 16.12 15.54 -21.25
CA SER A 6 15.05 15.28 -20.30
C SER A 6 15.46 14.13 -19.38
N ARG A 7 15.83 14.46 -18.14
CA ARG A 7 16.00 13.47 -17.07
C ARG A 7 14.63 12.85 -16.84
N LYS A 8 14.36 11.73 -17.49
CA LYS A 8 13.26 10.84 -17.10
C LYS A 8 13.52 10.46 -15.64
N LYS A 9 12.72 11.00 -14.72
CA LYS A 9 12.62 10.45 -13.36
C LYS A 9 12.25 8.97 -13.51
N PRO A 10 12.99 8.01 -12.93
CA PRO A 10 12.56 6.63 -12.98
C PRO A 10 11.18 6.58 -12.34
N SER A 11 10.18 6.14 -13.10
CA SER A 11 8.89 5.84 -12.50
C SER A 11 9.17 4.78 -11.45
N THR A 12 8.89 5.09 -10.19
CA THR A 12 8.75 4.10 -9.13
C THR A 12 7.53 3.24 -9.48
N GLY A 13 7.67 2.43 -10.53
CA GLY A 13 6.80 1.30 -10.79
C GLY A 13 7.06 0.25 -9.73
N TYR A 14 6.09 -0.61 -9.51
CA TYR A 14 6.20 -1.71 -8.54
C TYR A 14 7.48 -2.49 -8.83
N GLN A 15 8.43 -2.43 -7.89
CA GLN A 15 9.63 -3.24 -7.96
C GLN A 15 9.20 -4.69 -7.72
N THR A 16 9.59 -5.60 -8.62
CA THR A 16 9.53 -7.03 -8.33
C THR A 16 10.30 -7.30 -7.03
N ILE A 17 9.97 -8.38 -6.30
CA ILE A 17 10.71 -8.74 -5.08
C ILE A 17 12.21 -8.81 -5.36
N THR A 18 12.60 -9.30 -6.54
CA THR A 18 14.00 -9.34 -6.98
C THR A 18 14.60 -7.94 -7.13
N ASN A 19 13.89 -6.99 -7.72
CA ASN A 19 14.35 -5.61 -7.85
C ASN A 19 14.31 -4.84 -6.52
N ALA A 20 13.37 -5.15 -5.63
CA ALA A 20 13.26 -4.52 -4.32
C ALA A 20 14.41 -4.92 -3.38
N PHE A 21 14.89 -6.16 -3.52
CA PHE A 21 16.00 -6.71 -2.73
C PHE A 21 17.33 -6.80 -3.50
N ASN A 22 17.40 -6.23 -4.72
CA ASN A 22 18.55 -6.31 -5.62
C ASN A 22 19.13 -7.74 -5.79
N LEU A 23 18.24 -8.73 -5.99
CA LEU A 23 18.62 -10.13 -6.17
C LEU A 23 18.89 -10.44 -7.65
N ASP A 24 20.08 -10.98 -7.94
CA ASP A 24 20.48 -11.51 -9.22
C ASP A 24 20.01 -12.97 -9.37
N LEU A 25 19.02 -13.17 -10.25
CA LEU A 25 18.45 -14.49 -10.51
C LEU A 25 19.42 -15.46 -11.21
N SER A 26 20.51 -14.96 -11.80
CA SER A 26 21.57 -15.81 -12.35
C SER A 26 22.43 -16.46 -11.27
N VAL A 27 22.44 -15.91 -10.06
CA VAL A 27 23.18 -16.43 -8.91
C VAL A 27 22.28 -17.44 -8.16
N PRO A 28 22.66 -18.74 -8.08
CA PRO A 28 21.80 -19.78 -7.51
C PRO A 28 21.34 -19.49 -6.07
N ARG A 29 22.20 -18.87 -5.26
CA ARG A 29 21.89 -18.46 -3.89
C ARG A 29 20.80 -17.39 -3.83
N GLU A 30 20.90 -16.37 -4.68
CA GLU A 30 19.97 -15.24 -4.69
C GLU A 30 18.64 -15.63 -5.31
N GLN A 31 18.65 -16.49 -6.34
CA GLN A 31 17.46 -17.16 -6.85
C GLN A 31 16.74 -17.97 -5.76
N ALA A 32 17.49 -18.72 -4.92
CA ALA A 32 16.90 -19.47 -3.81
C ALA A 32 16.27 -18.56 -2.75
N ILE A 33 16.87 -17.40 -2.47
CA ILE A 33 16.30 -16.38 -1.58
C ILE A 33 15.02 -15.80 -2.18
N ALA A 34 15.03 -15.42 -3.45
CA ALA A 34 13.84 -14.91 -4.15
C ALA A 34 12.68 -15.92 -4.09
N ASN A 35 12.96 -17.19 -4.42
CA ASN A 35 11.98 -18.27 -4.35
C ASN A 35 11.45 -18.49 -2.94
N HIS A 36 12.31 -18.37 -1.92
CA HIS A 36 11.90 -18.50 -0.53
C HIS A 36 10.94 -17.38 -0.13
N ILE A 37 11.25 -16.12 -0.47
CA ILE A 37 10.40 -14.95 -0.16
C ILE A 37 9.04 -15.09 -0.87
N ILE A 38 9.04 -15.43 -2.16
CA ILE A 38 7.81 -15.64 -2.94
C ILE A 38 6.96 -16.75 -2.32
N LYS A 39 7.57 -17.87 -1.93
CA LYS A 39 6.86 -19.02 -1.33
C LYS A 39 6.34 -18.72 0.08
N LYS A 40 6.98 -17.82 0.83
CA LYS A 40 6.58 -17.42 2.18
C LYS A 40 5.49 -16.35 2.18
N PHE A 41 5.26 -15.65 1.06
CA PHE A 41 4.18 -14.69 0.96
C PHE A 41 2.82 -15.41 0.92
N ASP A 42 2.05 -15.27 2.00
CA ASP A 42 0.68 -15.75 2.06
C ASP A 42 -0.28 -14.58 1.78
N LYS A 43 -0.94 -14.65 0.62
CA LYS A 43 -1.92 -13.65 0.18
C LYS A 43 -3.06 -13.48 1.19
N ASN A 44 -3.55 -14.56 1.79
CA ASN A 44 -4.67 -14.51 2.71
C ASN A 44 -4.27 -13.85 4.03
N VAL A 45 -3.08 -14.17 4.55
CA VAL A 45 -2.53 -13.50 5.74
C VAL A 45 -2.34 -12.02 5.48
N PHE A 46 -1.75 -11.65 4.33
CA PHE A 46 -1.60 -10.25 3.94
C PHE A 46 -2.95 -9.53 3.85
N GLN A 47 -3.92 -10.10 3.14
CA GLN A 47 -5.26 -9.51 3.01
C GLN A 47 -5.95 -9.36 4.36
N ARG A 48 -5.80 -10.34 5.26
CA ARG A 48 -6.35 -10.25 6.62
C ARG A 48 -5.75 -9.08 7.39
N LEU A 49 -4.42 -8.96 7.39
CA LEU A 49 -3.71 -7.86 8.06
C LEU A 49 -4.12 -6.48 7.50
N VAL A 50 -4.30 -6.37 6.18
CA VAL A 50 -4.81 -5.14 5.55
C VAL A 50 -6.22 -4.80 6.04
N VAL A 51 -7.13 -5.78 6.08
CA VAL A 51 -8.49 -5.56 6.56
C VAL A 51 -8.52 -5.19 8.05
N GLU A 52 -7.71 -5.86 8.86
CA GLU A 52 -7.53 -5.56 10.29
C GLU A 52 -7.01 -4.13 10.49
N SER A 53 -6.06 -3.66 9.68
CA SER A 53 -5.53 -2.30 9.76
C SER A 53 -6.57 -1.20 9.51
N PHE A 54 -7.64 -1.48 8.74
CA PHE A 54 -8.72 -0.51 8.58
C PHE A 54 -9.61 -0.38 9.81
N ARG A 55 -9.54 -1.32 10.76
CA ARG A 55 -10.23 -1.24 12.05
C ARG A 55 -9.42 -0.50 13.11
N GLU A 56 -8.16 -0.18 12.86
CA GLU A 56 -7.30 0.58 13.78
C GLU A 56 -7.97 1.85 14.35
N PRO A 57 -8.70 2.68 13.57
CA PRO A 57 -9.39 3.86 14.10
C PRO A 57 -10.51 3.56 15.10
N GLU A 58 -10.97 2.31 15.17
CA GLU A 58 -11.95 1.83 16.12
C GLU A 58 -11.34 1.37 17.44
N ASN A 59 -10.00 1.34 17.54
CA ASN A 59 -9.30 1.07 18.78
C ASN A 59 -9.74 2.08 19.86
N GLU A 60 -10.20 1.56 21.01
CA GLU A 60 -10.79 2.38 22.09
C GLU A 60 -9.82 3.46 22.59
N ARG A 61 -8.55 3.09 22.80
CA ARG A 61 -7.52 4.04 23.25
C ARG A 61 -7.28 5.14 22.22
N LEU A 62 -7.24 4.79 20.93
CA LEU A 62 -7.08 5.78 19.87
C LEU A 62 -8.31 6.70 19.74
N ARG A 63 -9.52 6.15 19.91
CA ARG A 63 -10.75 6.94 19.98
C ARG A 63 -10.71 7.93 21.13
N ASP A 64 -10.26 7.52 22.30
CA ASP A 64 -10.14 8.41 23.45
C ASP A 64 -9.10 9.51 23.22
N ILE A 65 -7.99 9.20 22.55
CA ILE A 65 -7.02 10.21 22.09
C ILE A 65 -7.69 11.22 21.14
N PHE A 66 -8.47 10.77 20.16
CA PHE A 66 -9.16 11.68 19.24
C PHE A 66 -10.19 12.57 19.95
N LYS A 67 -10.98 12.01 20.87
CA LYS A 67 -11.93 12.78 21.68
C LYS A 67 -11.23 13.83 22.55
N TYR A 68 -10.07 13.48 23.12
CA TYR A 68 -9.28 14.39 23.93
C TYR A 68 -8.69 15.54 23.09
N LEU A 69 -8.08 15.22 21.94
CA LEU A 69 -7.47 16.21 21.06
C LEU A 69 -8.50 17.11 20.37
N ASN A 70 -9.71 16.59 20.11
CA ASN A 70 -10.80 17.35 19.51
C ASN A 70 -12.15 16.97 20.17
N PRO A 71 -12.61 17.74 21.16
CA PRO A 71 -13.87 17.48 21.86
C PRO A 71 -15.10 17.45 20.94
N LEU A 72 -15.03 18.10 19.76
CA LEU A 72 -16.11 18.06 18.79
C LEU A 72 -16.35 16.66 18.23
N VAL A 73 -15.33 15.79 18.22
CA VAL A 73 -15.48 14.39 17.83
C VAL A 73 -16.46 13.68 18.76
N ALA A 74 -16.36 13.93 20.07
CA ALA A 74 -17.28 13.36 21.04
C ALA A 74 -18.67 14.01 20.94
N SER A 75 -18.76 15.35 20.84
CA SER A 75 -20.05 16.05 20.84
C SER A 75 -20.89 15.80 19.57
N ALA A 76 -20.23 15.58 18.43
CA ALA A 76 -20.88 15.31 17.15
C ALA A 76 -20.94 13.82 16.78
N ASP A 77 -20.49 12.93 17.68
CA ASP A 77 -20.30 11.49 17.43
C ASP A 77 -19.51 11.20 16.13
N ALA A 78 -18.54 12.06 15.81
CA ALA A 78 -17.80 12.05 14.54
C ALA A 78 -16.62 11.08 14.57
N HIS A 79 -16.85 9.85 15.01
CA HIS A 79 -15.82 8.81 15.08
C HIS A 79 -15.47 8.28 13.69
N ILE A 80 -14.17 8.07 13.43
CA ILE A 80 -13.72 7.37 12.24
C ILE A 80 -14.01 5.87 12.44
N SER A 81 -14.76 5.27 11.51
CA SER A 81 -15.04 3.84 11.47
C SER A 81 -14.24 3.15 10.37
N HIS A 82 -14.11 1.82 10.48
CA HIS A 82 -13.50 1.00 9.44
C HIS A 82 -14.22 1.13 8.10
N ASP A 83 -15.54 1.35 8.15
CA ASP A 83 -16.38 1.59 6.99
C ASP A 83 -16.02 2.91 6.30
N THR A 84 -15.78 3.97 7.06
CA THR A 84 -15.31 5.27 6.51
C THR A 84 -13.94 5.12 5.85
N VAL A 85 -13.00 4.43 6.50
CA VAL A 85 -11.67 4.18 5.93
C VAL A 85 -11.76 3.32 4.67
N ARG A 86 -12.52 2.23 4.71
CA ARG A 86 -12.75 1.33 3.58
C ARG A 86 -13.33 2.08 2.39
N LYS A 87 -14.42 2.83 2.59
CA LYS A 87 -15.07 3.62 1.52
C LYS A 87 -14.08 4.58 0.88
N ARG A 88 -13.29 5.30 1.69
CA ARG A 88 -12.29 6.23 1.18
C ARG A 88 -11.18 5.55 0.39
N ALA A 89 -10.71 4.38 0.85
CA ALA A 89 -9.72 3.59 0.13
C ALA A 89 -10.26 3.10 -1.22
N VAL A 90 -11.51 2.63 -1.27
CA VAL A 90 -12.18 2.19 -2.51
C VAL A 90 -12.36 3.37 -3.47
N THR A 91 -12.89 4.50 -2.99
CA THR A 91 -13.06 5.70 -3.83
C THR A 91 -11.73 6.19 -4.40
N GLU A 92 -10.65 6.16 -3.61
CA GLU A 92 -9.33 6.56 -4.11
C GLU A 92 -8.77 5.57 -5.13
N PHE A 93 -9.04 4.27 -4.96
CA PHE A 93 -8.71 3.25 -5.95
C PHE A 93 -9.46 3.46 -7.26
N GLU A 94 -10.78 3.59 -7.22
CA GLU A 94 -11.65 3.80 -8.39
C GLU A 94 -11.23 5.06 -9.16
N LYS A 95 -10.96 6.16 -8.44
CA LYS A 95 -10.46 7.41 -9.02
C LYS A 95 -9.17 7.23 -9.82
N HIS A 96 -8.35 6.24 -9.47
CA HIS A 96 -7.07 5.96 -10.11
C HIS A 96 -7.06 4.63 -10.86
N GLU A 97 -8.21 4.01 -11.09
CA GLU A 97 -8.32 2.64 -11.60
C GLU A 97 -7.60 2.50 -12.94
N GLU A 98 -7.83 3.42 -13.89
CA GLU A 98 -7.15 3.39 -15.19
C GLU A 98 -5.63 3.45 -15.07
N LYS A 99 -5.12 4.24 -14.12
CA LYS A 99 -3.69 4.33 -13.83
C LYS A 99 -3.19 3.03 -13.23
N VAL A 100 -3.94 2.41 -12.32
CA VAL A 100 -3.61 1.10 -11.73
C VAL A 100 -3.60 0.02 -12.80
N ILE A 101 -4.66 -0.11 -13.61
CA ILE A 101 -4.75 -1.08 -14.71
C ILE A 101 -3.62 -0.87 -15.71
N LYS A 102 -3.35 0.37 -16.11
CA LYS A 102 -2.25 0.69 -17.02
C LYS A 102 -0.91 0.25 -16.42
N VAL A 103 -0.66 0.53 -15.16
CA VAL A 103 0.59 0.12 -14.48
C VAL A 103 0.67 -1.42 -14.39
N LEU A 104 -0.42 -2.10 -14.03
CA LEU A 104 -0.44 -3.57 -13.88
C LEU A 104 -0.33 -4.30 -15.22
N LYS A 105 -0.93 -3.76 -16.29
CA LYS A 105 -0.89 -4.36 -17.63
C LYS A 105 0.51 -4.35 -18.26
N TYR A 106 1.34 -3.38 -17.87
CA TYR A 106 2.72 -3.25 -18.34
C TYR A 106 3.74 -3.59 -17.24
N ALA A 107 3.29 -4.20 -16.14
CA ALA A 107 4.19 -4.74 -15.13
C ALA A 107 4.83 -6.03 -15.67
N PRO A 108 6.17 -6.19 -15.54
CA PRO A 108 6.89 -7.38 -15.98
C PRO A 108 6.53 -8.63 -15.15
#